data_AF-A0A7S3RAN6-F1
#
_entry.id   AF-A0A7S3RAN6-F1
#
_cell.length_a   1.000
_cell.length_b   1.000
_cell.length_c   1.000
_cell.angle_alpha   90.00
_cell.angle_beta   90.00
_cell.angle_gamma   90.00
#
_symmetry.space_group_name_H-M   'P 1'
#
loop_
_entity.id
_entity.type
_entity.pdbx_description
1 polymer ?
#
loop_
_entity_poly.entity_id
_entity_poly.type
_entity_poly.pdbx_seq_one_letter_code
_entity_poly.pdbx_strand_id
1 'polypeptide(L)'
;MTDPCEQPLCKSNTLYNFGPATNNPDNQLYGSARPGAQAQRCYNPNDVVTVKEVEEFAKFMKPHGIQHAVGLLSESEIATFERPPSQVLKQQGIHATNFDLKSFADEPALAKEVLAYMRARASGQKVLVYCWGGGSRSARILAFLLVALHSFVAEEAIKQVCRAPGTNRMVTPEQLQALLA
;
A
#
# COMPACT_ATOMS: atom_id res chain seq x y z
N MET A 1 20.70 16.56 9.29
CA MET A 1 20.00 15.48 8.57
C MET A 1 18.54 15.63 8.90
N THR A 2 17.69 15.97 7.93
CA THR A 2 16.23 15.99 8.11
C THR A 2 15.72 14.57 8.30
N ASP A 3 14.78 14.36 9.22
CA ASP A 3 14.20 13.04 9.48
C ASP A 3 13.58 12.50 8.17
N PRO A 4 13.93 11.30 7.69
CA PRO A 4 13.31 10.71 6.50
C PRO A 4 11.77 10.58 6.61
N CYS A 5 11.22 10.70 7.81
CA CYS A 5 9.78 10.76 8.09
C CYS A 5 9.10 12.13 7.84
N GLU A 6 9.85 13.21 7.57
CA GLU A 6 9.34 14.60 7.65
C GLU A 6 8.96 15.30 6.32
N GLN A 7 9.02 14.65 5.14
CA GLN A 7 8.66 15.38 3.90
C GLN A 7 7.65 14.66 2.99
N PRO A 8 6.45 15.24 2.77
CA PRO A 8 5.53 14.79 1.74
C PRO A 8 6.02 15.31 0.38
N LEU A 9 7.03 14.66 -0.20
CA LEU A 9 7.39 14.94 -1.58
C LEU A 9 6.34 14.35 -2.51
N CYS A 10 5.73 15.20 -3.34
CA CYS A 10 4.83 14.76 -4.42
C CYS A 10 5.54 13.90 -5.46
N LYS A 11 6.88 13.91 -5.48
CA LYS A 11 7.70 13.07 -6.35
C LYS A 11 8.45 12.03 -5.53
N SER A 12 8.43 10.80 -6.02
CA SER A 12 9.26 9.70 -5.55
C SER A 12 10.51 9.60 -6.44
N ASN A 13 11.67 9.37 -5.83
CA ASN A 13 12.88 8.95 -6.56
C ASN A 13 12.92 7.42 -6.79
N THR A 14 11.93 6.71 -6.25
CA THR A 14 11.75 5.26 -6.40
C THR A 14 10.56 4.99 -7.31
N LEU A 15 10.73 4.14 -8.31
CA LEU A 15 9.68 3.78 -9.26
C LEU A 15 8.47 3.20 -8.52
N TYR A 16 7.28 3.74 -8.82
CA TYR A 16 6.01 3.43 -8.16
C TYR A 16 5.99 3.66 -6.65
N ASN A 17 7.01 4.34 -6.13
CA ASN A 17 7.27 4.39 -4.70
C ASN A 17 7.19 2.96 -4.11
N PHE A 18 7.79 1.96 -4.74
CA PHE A 18 7.67 0.57 -4.32
C PHE A 18 8.75 0.17 -3.32
N GLY A 19 8.38 -0.59 -2.29
CA GLY A 19 9.37 -1.21 -1.40
C GLY A 19 8.77 -2.15 -0.34
N PRO A 20 9.64 -2.90 0.37
CA PRO A 20 9.22 -3.78 1.44
C PRO A 20 8.84 -2.98 2.69
N ALA A 21 7.81 -3.40 3.42
CA ALA A 21 7.36 -2.74 4.65
C ALA A 21 8.36 -2.87 5.81
N THR A 22 9.26 -3.87 5.74
CA THR A 22 10.35 -4.09 6.68
C THR A 22 11.55 -4.70 5.95
N ASN A 23 12.75 -4.47 6.49
CA ASN A 23 13.99 -5.06 5.97
C ASN A 23 14.22 -6.53 6.40
N ASN A 24 13.26 -7.14 7.10
CA ASN A 24 13.33 -8.57 7.45
C ASN A 24 13.40 -9.42 6.15
N PRO A 25 14.34 -10.37 6.03
CA PRO A 25 14.43 -11.29 4.87
C PRO A 25 13.14 -12.06 4.59
N ASP A 26 12.36 -12.38 5.63
CA ASP A 26 11.09 -13.10 5.51
C ASP A 26 9.89 -12.17 5.21
N ASN A 27 10.16 -10.91 4.81
CA ASN A 27 9.13 -9.92 4.53
C ASN A 27 8.21 -10.35 3.37
N GLN A 28 6.92 -10.42 3.69
CA GLN A 28 5.85 -10.69 2.74
C GLN A 28 5.03 -9.44 2.40
N LEU A 29 5.25 -8.30 3.09
CA LEU A 29 4.42 -7.11 2.96
C LEU A 29 5.17 -5.99 2.22
N TYR A 30 4.53 -5.42 1.20
CA TYR A 30 5.12 -4.38 0.35
C TYR A 30 4.19 -3.18 0.26
N GLY A 31 4.76 -1.98 0.18
CA GLY A 31 4.04 -0.73 -0.07
C GLY A 31 4.27 -0.22 -1.49
N SER A 32 3.28 0.47 -2.05
CA SER A 32 3.47 1.28 -3.25
C SER A 32 2.47 2.43 -3.39
N ALA A 33 2.78 3.37 -4.27
CA ALA A 33 1.77 4.26 -4.85
C ALA A 33 0.83 3.48 -5.78
N ARG A 34 -0.23 4.15 -6.24
CA ARG A 34 -1.24 3.52 -7.11
C ARG A 34 -0.61 2.97 -8.41
N PRO A 35 -1.24 1.97 -9.05
CA PRO A 35 -0.87 1.59 -10.40
C PRO A 35 -0.84 2.79 -11.36
N GLY A 36 0.17 2.83 -12.22
CA GLY A 36 0.46 3.95 -13.13
C GLY A 36 1.24 5.12 -12.52
N ALA A 37 1.41 5.20 -11.19
CA ALA A 37 2.10 6.31 -10.56
C ALA A 37 3.64 6.16 -10.55
N GLN A 38 4.29 6.24 -11.72
CA GLN A 38 5.73 5.97 -11.86
C GLN A 38 6.60 6.79 -10.88
N ALA A 39 6.36 8.09 -10.78
CA ALA A 39 7.05 8.97 -9.82
C ALA A 39 6.10 9.88 -9.03
N GLN A 40 4.82 9.96 -9.40
CA GLN A 40 3.85 10.86 -8.78
C GLN A 40 3.26 10.26 -7.50
N ARG A 41 3.10 11.08 -6.46
CA ARG A 41 2.52 10.66 -5.17
C ARG A 41 1.31 11.50 -4.74
N CYS A 42 1.08 12.63 -5.39
CA CYS A 42 0.00 13.55 -5.06
C CYS A 42 -1.24 13.28 -5.90
N TYR A 43 -2.40 13.38 -5.26
CA TYR A 43 -3.69 13.25 -5.92
C TYR A 43 -3.91 14.37 -6.92
N ASN A 44 -4.28 14.00 -8.13
CA ASN A 44 -4.76 14.91 -9.14
C ASN A 44 -6.05 14.31 -9.74
N PRO A 45 -7.22 14.94 -9.52
CA PRO A 45 -8.49 14.43 -10.01
C PRO A 45 -8.59 14.43 -11.54
N ASN A 46 -7.72 15.17 -12.22
CA ASN A 46 -7.66 15.22 -13.68
C ASN A 46 -6.69 14.18 -14.27
N ASP A 47 -6.02 13.37 -13.43
CA ASP A 47 -5.24 12.25 -13.94
C ASP A 47 -6.17 11.26 -14.66
N VAL A 48 -5.70 10.74 -15.78
CA VAL A 48 -6.31 9.61 -16.47
C VAL A 48 -5.28 8.50 -16.50
N VAL A 49 -5.58 7.40 -15.83
CA VAL A 49 -4.69 6.24 -15.74
C VAL A 49 -5.16 5.22 -16.75
N THR A 50 -4.32 4.98 -17.74
CA THR A 50 -4.62 4.06 -18.84
C THR A 50 -4.50 2.61 -18.39
N VAL A 51 -5.18 1.71 -19.09
CA VAL A 51 -4.99 0.25 -18.89
C VAL A 51 -3.52 -0.12 -19.04
N LYS A 52 -2.82 0.44 -20.04
CA LYS A 52 -1.41 0.18 -20.32
C LYS A 52 -0.51 0.52 -19.13
N GLU A 53 -0.75 1.63 -18.46
CA GLU A 53 0.04 2.02 -17.27
C GLU A 53 -0.15 1.06 -16.09
N VAL A 54 -1.36 0.50 -15.94
CA VAL A 54 -1.63 -0.54 -14.92
C VAL A 54 -0.96 -1.87 -15.30
N GLU A 55 -0.92 -2.21 -16.59
CA GLU A 55 -0.21 -3.39 -17.09
C GLU A 55 1.31 -3.26 -16.91
N GLU A 56 1.88 -2.09 -17.18
CA GLU A 56 3.30 -1.79 -16.93
C GLU A 56 3.64 -1.92 -15.45
N PHE A 57 2.76 -1.42 -14.57
CA PHE A 57 2.89 -1.63 -13.14
C PHE A 57 2.85 -3.11 -12.77
N ALA A 58 1.92 -3.90 -13.32
CA ALA A 58 1.86 -5.34 -13.07
C ALA A 58 3.14 -6.06 -13.55
N LYS A 59 3.66 -5.66 -14.71
CA LYS A 59 4.92 -6.18 -15.27
C LYS A 59 6.11 -5.87 -14.36
N PHE A 60 6.13 -4.71 -13.72
CA PHE A 60 7.12 -4.36 -12.72
C PHE A 60 6.99 -5.20 -11.44
N MET A 61 5.77 -5.45 -10.95
CA MET A 61 5.53 -6.18 -9.69
C MET A 61 5.85 -7.68 -9.77
N LYS A 62 5.64 -8.32 -10.93
CA LYS A 62 5.84 -9.77 -11.11
C LYS A 62 7.26 -10.25 -10.76
N PRO A 63 8.36 -9.66 -11.27
CA PRO A 63 9.71 -10.04 -10.88
C PRO A 63 10.00 -9.94 -9.38
N HIS A 64 9.28 -9.08 -8.65
CA HIS A 64 9.40 -8.98 -7.20
C HIS A 64 8.65 -10.09 -6.43
N GLY A 65 7.90 -10.94 -7.16
CA GLY A 65 7.15 -12.07 -6.61
C GLY A 65 5.81 -11.69 -5.99
N ILE A 66 5.30 -10.48 -6.27
CA ILE A 66 3.99 -10.02 -5.80
C ILE A 66 2.90 -10.89 -6.42
N GLN A 67 2.11 -11.54 -5.57
CA GLN A 67 1.00 -12.42 -5.97
C GLN A 67 -0.36 -11.82 -5.64
N HIS A 68 -0.42 -11.02 -4.56
CA HIS A 68 -1.63 -10.34 -4.13
C HIS A 68 -1.44 -8.83 -4.08
N ALA A 69 -2.49 -8.09 -4.40
CA ALA A 69 -2.53 -6.64 -4.30
C ALA A 69 -3.79 -6.17 -3.57
N VAL A 70 -3.60 -5.35 -2.55
CA VAL A 70 -4.65 -4.72 -1.75
C VAL A 70 -4.64 -3.23 -2.04
N GLY A 71 -5.66 -2.78 -2.78
CA GLY A 71 -5.90 -1.36 -3.04
C GLY A 71 -6.70 -0.73 -1.91
N LEU A 72 -6.33 0.50 -1.55
CA LEU A 72 -7.00 1.34 -0.57
C LEU A 72 -7.59 2.61 -1.21
N LEU A 73 -7.96 2.52 -2.49
CA LEU A 73 -8.43 3.67 -3.27
C LEU A 73 -9.91 3.91 -3.01
N SER A 74 -10.30 5.18 -2.91
CA SER A 74 -11.72 5.55 -2.87
C SER A 74 -12.36 5.42 -4.25
N GLU A 75 -13.69 5.38 -4.32
CA GLU A 75 -14.43 5.39 -5.59
C GLU A 75 -13.99 6.53 -6.54
N SER A 76 -13.80 7.74 -6.00
CA SER A 76 -13.33 8.89 -6.79
C SER A 76 -11.91 8.71 -7.33
N GLU A 77 -11.04 8.04 -6.59
CA GLU A 77 -9.69 7.72 -7.04
C GLU A 77 -9.72 6.62 -8.11
N ILE A 78 -10.58 5.62 -7.96
CA ILE A 78 -10.79 4.56 -8.96
C ILE A 78 -11.35 5.14 -10.27
N ALA A 79 -12.21 6.16 -10.19
CA ALA A 79 -12.79 6.80 -11.36
C ALA A 79 -11.77 7.49 -12.28
N THR A 80 -10.54 7.74 -11.80
CA THR A 80 -9.44 8.26 -12.63
C THR A 80 -8.83 7.20 -13.55
N PHE A 81 -9.18 5.92 -13.38
CA PHE A 81 -8.69 4.83 -14.21
C PHE A 81 -9.67 4.51 -15.33
N GLU A 82 -9.18 4.26 -16.54
CA GLU A 82 -10.00 3.76 -17.66
C GLU A 82 -10.74 2.46 -17.31
N ARG A 83 -10.11 1.64 -16.45
CA ARG A 83 -10.69 0.41 -15.90
C ARG A 83 -10.23 0.26 -14.45
N PRO A 84 -11.08 -0.26 -13.54
CA PRO A 84 -10.67 -0.51 -12.17
C PRO A 84 -9.35 -1.29 -12.10
N PRO A 85 -8.33 -0.82 -11.36
CA PRO A 85 -6.99 -1.41 -11.40
C PRO A 85 -7.00 -2.87 -10.92
N SER A 86 -7.88 -3.21 -9.97
CA SER A 86 -8.05 -4.58 -9.50
C SER A 86 -8.46 -5.57 -10.60
N GLN A 87 -9.21 -5.12 -11.61
CA GLN A 87 -9.59 -5.96 -12.76
C GLN A 87 -8.41 -6.18 -13.69
N VAL A 88 -7.67 -5.12 -14.02
CA VAL A 88 -6.49 -5.21 -14.90
C VAL A 88 -5.40 -6.06 -14.25
N LEU A 89 -5.11 -5.85 -12.95
CA LEU A 89 -4.13 -6.66 -12.22
C LEU A 89 -4.50 -8.16 -12.21
N LYS A 90 -5.79 -8.50 -12.04
CA LYS A 90 -6.26 -9.90 -12.14
C LYS A 90 -6.04 -10.49 -13.52
N GLN A 91 -6.31 -9.74 -14.59
CA GLN A 91 -6.04 -10.16 -15.96
C GLN A 91 -4.54 -10.40 -16.20
N GLN A 92 -3.70 -9.65 -15.49
CA GLN A 92 -2.26 -9.84 -15.50
C GLN A 92 -1.79 -10.96 -14.54
N GLY A 93 -2.68 -11.68 -13.86
CA GLY A 93 -2.31 -12.80 -12.98
C GLY A 93 -1.90 -12.41 -11.56
N ILE A 94 -2.21 -11.18 -11.11
CA ILE A 94 -2.06 -10.74 -9.72
C ILE A 94 -3.45 -10.72 -9.08
N HIS A 95 -3.64 -11.46 -7.98
CA HIS A 95 -4.90 -11.45 -7.23
C HIS A 95 -5.10 -10.09 -6.57
N ALA A 96 -6.02 -9.28 -7.08
CA ALA A 96 -6.22 -7.92 -6.57
C ALA A 96 -7.61 -7.68 -5.97
N THR A 97 -7.67 -6.97 -4.85
CA THR A 97 -8.91 -6.51 -4.22
C THR A 97 -8.75 -5.05 -3.83
N ASN A 98 -9.81 -4.25 -3.94
CA ASN A 98 -9.82 -2.88 -3.43
C ASN A 98 -10.77 -2.78 -2.24
N PHE A 99 -10.31 -2.15 -1.17
CA PHE A 99 -11.11 -1.75 -0.02
C PHE A 99 -11.17 -0.23 -0.02
N ASP A 100 -12.37 0.35 -0.09
CA ASP A 100 -12.49 1.81 -0.09
C ASP A 100 -12.13 2.36 1.30
N LEU A 101 -10.95 2.98 1.37
CA LEU A 101 -10.51 3.72 2.54
C LEU A 101 -10.49 5.22 2.23
N LYS A 102 -11.68 5.81 2.15
CA LYS A 102 -11.87 7.27 2.01
C LYS A 102 -11.65 8.01 3.33
N SER A 103 -12.13 7.42 4.43
CA SER A 103 -12.12 8.03 5.77
C SER A 103 -11.28 7.22 6.74
N PHE A 104 -10.53 7.90 7.61
CA PHE A 104 -9.82 7.23 8.70
C PHE A 104 -10.74 6.74 9.82
N ALA A 105 -12.00 7.19 9.86
CA ALA A 105 -12.98 6.70 10.85
C ALA A 105 -13.32 5.21 10.63
N ASP A 106 -13.35 4.77 9.37
CA ASP A 106 -13.67 3.40 8.99
C ASP A 106 -12.42 2.48 8.98
N GLU A 107 -11.24 3.07 9.19
CA GLU A 107 -9.94 2.40 9.09
C GLU A 107 -9.80 1.17 10.00
N PRO A 108 -10.25 1.16 11.27
CA PRO A 108 -10.12 -0.02 12.13
C PRO A 108 -10.91 -1.23 11.62
N ALA A 109 -12.14 -1.03 11.15
CA ALA A 109 -12.97 -2.11 10.61
C ALA A 109 -12.37 -2.64 9.31
N LEU A 110 -11.95 -1.75 8.41
CA LEU A 110 -11.30 -2.10 7.16
C LEU A 110 -9.97 -2.82 7.39
N ALA A 111 -9.18 -2.41 8.37
CA ALA A 111 -7.93 -3.08 8.73
C ALA A 111 -8.18 -4.54 9.13
N LYS A 112 -9.24 -4.81 9.91
CA LYS A 112 -9.66 -6.17 10.29
C LYS A 112 -10.10 -6.99 9.07
N GLU A 113 -10.82 -6.39 8.13
CA GLU A 113 -11.19 -7.05 6.87
C GLU A 113 -9.98 -7.37 6.00
N VAL A 114 -9.03 -6.44 5.86
CA VAL A 114 -7.77 -6.66 5.16
C VAL A 114 -7.00 -7.81 5.82
N LEU A 115 -6.90 -7.83 7.15
CA LEU A 115 -6.25 -8.94 7.86
C LEU A 115 -6.93 -10.29 7.60
N ALA A 116 -8.27 -10.33 7.61
CA ALA A 116 -9.02 -11.53 7.30
C ALA A 116 -8.76 -12.01 5.86
N TYR A 117 -8.75 -11.09 4.89
CA TYR A 117 -8.37 -11.37 3.51
C TYR A 117 -6.95 -11.95 3.42
N MET A 118 -5.98 -11.32 4.09
CA MET A 118 -4.58 -11.74 4.10
C MET A 118 -4.43 -13.18 4.61
N ARG A 119 -5.06 -13.50 5.76
CA ARG A 119 -5.01 -14.84 6.35
C ARG A 119 -5.68 -15.90 5.47
N ALA A 120 -6.80 -15.56 4.83
CA ALA A 120 -7.57 -16.52 4.04
C ALA A 120 -7.02 -16.74 2.63
N ARG A 121 -6.37 -15.74 2.04
CA ARG A 121 -6.07 -15.74 0.60
C ARG A 121 -4.60 -15.55 0.26
N ALA A 122 -3.79 -15.00 1.15
CA ALA A 122 -2.43 -14.59 0.84
C ALA A 122 -1.38 -15.13 1.84
N SER A 123 -1.73 -16.18 2.59
CA SER A 123 -0.82 -16.79 3.56
C SER A 123 0.42 -17.34 2.87
N GLY A 124 1.61 -16.93 3.34
CA GLY A 124 2.89 -17.34 2.74
C GLY A 124 3.25 -16.65 1.42
N GLN A 125 2.42 -15.72 0.94
CA GLN A 125 2.61 -15.06 -0.35
C GLN A 125 2.99 -13.58 -0.15
N LYS A 126 3.73 -13.02 -1.12
CA LYS A 126 4.05 -11.60 -1.09
C LYS A 126 2.84 -10.77 -1.52
N VAL A 127 2.50 -9.80 -0.67
CA VAL A 127 1.35 -8.92 -0.85
C VAL A 127 1.80 -7.48 -0.93
N LEU A 128 1.23 -6.79 -1.91
CA LEU A 128 1.36 -5.37 -2.09
C LEU A 128 0.15 -4.64 -1.49
N VAL A 129 0.37 -3.60 -0.70
CA VAL A 129 -0.66 -2.67 -0.24
C VAL A 129 -0.40 -1.31 -0.89
N TYR A 130 -1.40 -0.76 -1.58
CA TYR A 130 -1.27 0.53 -2.23
C TYR A 130 -2.44 1.45 -1.93
N CYS A 131 -2.15 2.75 -1.86
CA CYS A 131 -3.14 3.82 -1.89
C CYS A 131 -2.75 4.77 -3.02
N TRP A 132 -3.26 6.00 -3.06
CA TRP A 132 -2.86 6.91 -4.13
C TRP A 132 -1.35 7.16 -4.16
N GLY A 133 -0.78 7.63 -3.05
CA GLY A 133 0.62 8.06 -2.98
C GLY A 133 1.60 7.06 -2.35
N GLY A 134 1.13 5.93 -1.83
CA GLY A 134 1.97 4.99 -1.07
C GLY A 134 2.60 5.67 0.14
N GLY A 135 1.75 6.22 1.01
CA GLY A 135 2.22 7.08 2.09
C GLY A 135 1.34 6.92 3.31
N SER A 136 0.21 7.62 3.35
CA SER A 136 -0.62 7.68 4.56
C SER A 136 -1.38 6.36 4.81
N ARG A 137 -2.42 6.09 4.03
CA ARG A 137 -3.28 4.89 4.16
C ARG A 137 -2.49 3.58 4.11
N SER A 138 -1.58 3.43 3.14
CA SER A 138 -0.75 2.23 3.03
C SER A 138 0.16 2.03 4.24
N ALA A 139 0.81 3.09 4.75
CA ALA A 139 1.71 2.94 5.91
C ALA A 139 0.95 2.46 7.14
N ARG A 140 -0.23 3.02 7.41
CA ARG A 140 -1.04 2.63 8.56
C ARG A 140 -1.48 1.17 8.49
N ILE A 141 -2.01 0.74 7.35
CA ILE A 141 -2.41 -0.66 7.14
C ILE A 141 -1.19 -1.59 7.22
N LEU A 142 -0.05 -1.22 6.64
CA LEU A 142 1.17 -2.03 6.70
C LEU A 142 1.72 -2.12 8.13
N ALA A 143 1.73 -1.03 8.90
CA ALA A 143 2.15 -1.05 10.29
C ALA A 143 1.24 -1.94 11.14
N PHE A 144 -0.08 -1.84 10.94
CA PHE A 144 -1.05 -2.73 11.57
C PHE A 144 -0.80 -4.20 11.21
N LEU A 145 -0.57 -4.53 9.94
CA LEU A 145 -0.31 -5.90 9.50
C LEU A 145 1.00 -6.45 10.06
N LEU A 146 2.05 -5.64 10.19
CA LEU A 146 3.32 -6.06 10.83
C LEU A 146 3.11 -6.47 12.29
N VAL A 147 2.29 -5.73 13.05
CA VAL A 147 1.93 -6.11 14.42
C VAL A 147 1.06 -7.37 14.42
N ALA A 148 0.03 -7.42 13.58
CA ALA A 148 -0.99 -8.47 13.60
C ALA A 148 -0.55 -9.83 13.02
N LEU A 149 0.47 -9.84 12.16
CA LEU A 149 0.97 -11.05 11.47
C LEU A 149 2.40 -11.42 11.85
N HIS A 150 3.25 -10.45 12.21
CA HIS A 150 4.68 -10.68 12.41
C HIS A 150 5.17 -10.37 13.84
N SER A 151 4.26 -10.22 14.80
CA SER A 151 4.56 -10.01 16.23
C SER A 151 5.47 -8.81 16.52
N PHE A 152 5.48 -7.82 15.64
CA PHE A 152 6.17 -6.56 15.91
C PHE A 152 5.49 -5.84 17.08
N VAL A 153 6.29 -5.19 17.93
CA VAL A 153 5.75 -4.17 18.84
C VAL A 153 5.39 -2.93 18.03
N ALA A 154 4.34 -2.21 18.44
CA ALA A 154 3.77 -1.09 17.69
C ALA A 154 4.81 -0.03 17.28
N GLU A 155 5.69 0.37 18.20
CA GLU A 155 6.75 1.34 17.91
C GLU A 155 7.73 0.86 16.84
N GLU A 156 8.06 -0.43 16.83
CA GLU A 156 8.97 -0.99 15.85
C GLU A 156 8.30 -1.07 14.47
N ALA A 157 7.03 -1.47 14.41
CA ALA A 157 6.27 -1.45 13.17
C ALA A 157 6.23 -0.04 12.53
N ILE A 158 6.00 1.00 13.35
CA ILE A 158 6.03 2.40 12.91
C ILE A 158 7.40 2.77 12.32
N LYS A 159 8.49 2.42 13.03
CA LYS A 159 9.86 2.73 12.58
C LYS A 159 10.21 2.04 11.27
N GLN A 160 9.83 0.77 11.11
CA GLN A 160 10.08 -0.02 9.90
C GLN A 160 9.37 0.61 8.70
N VAL A 161 8.07 0.88 8.84
CA VAL A 161 7.25 1.42 7.76
C VAL A 161 7.66 2.84 7.39
N CYS A 162 8.03 3.69 8.36
CA CYS A 162 8.43 5.06 8.04
C CYS A 162 9.71 5.14 7.19
N ARG A 163 10.61 4.16 7.36
CA ARG A 163 11.89 4.09 6.66
C ARG A 163 11.81 3.28 5.37
N ALA A 164 10.72 2.56 5.15
CA ALA A 164 10.50 1.74 3.97
C ALA A 164 10.17 2.60 2.74
N PRO A 165 10.82 2.36 1.58
CA PRO A 165 10.36 2.88 0.31
C PRO A 165 8.90 2.44 0.10
N GLY A 166 8.02 3.37 -0.27
CA GLY A 166 6.60 3.07 -0.43
C GLY A 166 5.68 3.36 0.74
N THR A 167 6.25 3.84 1.85
CA THR A 167 5.49 4.24 3.03
C THR A 167 6.19 5.36 3.82
N ASN A 168 6.85 6.28 3.12
CA ASN A 168 7.66 7.36 3.71
C ASN A 168 6.82 8.46 4.41
N ARG A 169 5.73 8.11 5.11
CA ARG A 169 4.95 9.01 5.94
C ARG A 169 4.79 8.43 7.33
N MET A 170 4.90 9.29 8.33
CA MET A 170 4.82 8.91 9.73
C MET A 170 3.41 8.40 10.09
N VAL A 171 3.36 7.20 10.66
CA VAL A 171 2.22 6.68 11.41
C VAL A 171 2.45 7.03 12.87
N THR A 172 1.47 7.62 13.54
CA THR A 172 1.63 7.93 14.98
C THR A 172 1.25 6.72 15.84
N PRO A 173 1.80 6.59 17.07
CA PRO A 173 1.41 5.53 18.00
C PRO A 173 -0.09 5.46 18.24
N GLU A 174 -0.77 6.60 18.35
CA GLU A 174 -2.21 6.69 18.61
C GLU A 174 -3.02 6.15 17.43
N GLN A 175 -2.58 6.45 16.19
CA GLN A 175 -3.20 5.94 14.99
C GLN A 175 -3.10 4.42 14.92
N LEU A 176 -1.92 3.87 15.21
CA LEU A 176 -1.73 2.42 15.20
C LEU A 176 -2.50 1.73 16.34
N GLN A 177 -2.54 2.31 17.54
CA GLN A 177 -3.32 1.79 18.66
C GLN A 177 -4.82 1.74 18.34
N ALA A 178 -5.36 2.76 17.68
CA ALA A 178 -6.76 2.77 17.26
C ALA A 178 -7.11 1.63 16.28
N LEU A 179 -6.15 1.18 15.46
CA LEU A 179 -6.34 0.04 14.55
C LEU A 179 -6.24 -1.32 15.27
N LEU A 180 -5.48 -1.38 16.36
CA LEU A 180 -5.26 -2.59 17.15
C LEU A 180 -6.36 -2.85 18.19
N ALA A 181 -7.19 -1.86 18.50
CA ALA A 181 -8.36 -1.96 19.38
C ALA A 181 -9.51 -2.75 18.74
#